data_AF-A0A924LQL8-F1
#
_entry.id   AF-A0A924LQL8-F1
#
_cell.length_a   1.000
_cell.length_b   1.000
_cell.length_c   1.000
_cell.angle_alpha   90.00
_cell.angle_beta   90.00
_cell.angle_gamma   90.00
#
_symmetry.space_group_name_H-M   'P 1'
#
loop_
_entity.id
_entity.type
_entity.pdbx_description
1 polymer ?
#
loop_
_entity_poly.entity_id
_entity_poly.type
_entity_poly.pdbx_seq_one_letter_code
_entity_poly.pdbx_strand_id
1 'polypeptide(L)'
;MKTLRLILGDQLNSQHSWFDNSDENIIYVMAEMRQETDYVKHHIQKVVAFFLSMRNFANDLKSKNHVVDYYPIYNKENPQDLLKLINLNIAKHQIEKFEYLLPDEYRLDEQLKNISKNLIDFIKFALFILFRTLSNLCVLCG
;
A
#
# COMPACT_ATOMS: atom_id res chain seq x y z
N MET A 1 -14.77 10.34 -5.41
CA MET A 1 -13.42 10.17 -5.97
C MET A 1 -12.88 8.84 -5.48
N LYS A 2 -12.80 7.84 -6.36
CA LYS A 2 -12.31 6.51 -5.96
C LYS A 2 -10.80 6.53 -5.75
N THR A 3 -10.35 6.07 -4.59
CA THR A 3 -8.96 6.14 -4.16
C THR A 3 -8.40 4.74 -3.96
N LEU A 4 -7.26 4.46 -4.56
CA LEU A 4 -6.49 3.24 -4.33
C LEU A 4 -5.37 3.54 -3.33
N ARG A 5 -5.35 2.81 -2.22
CA ARG A 5 -4.32 2.87 -1.19
C ARG A 5 -3.46 1.62 -1.21
N LEU A 6 -2.17 1.76 -1.50
CA LEU A 6 -1.22 0.66 -1.38
C LEU A 6 -0.77 0.51 0.07
N ILE A 7 -0.85 -0.72 0.59
CA ILE A 7 -0.30 -1.10 1.89
C ILE A 7 0.80 -2.15 1.67
N LEU A 8 1.99 -1.85 2.18
CA LEU A 8 3.14 -2.75 2.16
C LEU A 8 3.16 -3.64 3.42
N GLY A 9 3.89 -4.75 3.36
CA GLY A 9 3.87 -5.74 4.45
C GLY A 9 4.56 -5.29 5.76
N ASP A 10 5.33 -4.22 5.73
CA ASP A 10 5.94 -3.54 6.88
C ASP A 10 4.99 -2.49 7.53
N GLN A 11 3.88 -2.15 6.89
CA GLN A 11 2.97 -1.06 7.29
C GLN A 11 1.71 -1.53 8.04
N LEU A 12 1.73 -2.73 8.64
CA LEU A 12 0.56 -3.41 9.22
C LEU A 12 0.14 -2.85 10.60
N ASN A 13 -0.13 -1.54 10.67
CA ASN A 13 -0.58 -0.86 11.88
C ASN A 13 -2.06 -0.49 11.80
N SER A 14 -2.91 -1.19 12.56
CA SER A 14 -4.36 -0.97 12.58
C SER A 14 -4.80 0.35 13.22
N GLN A 15 -3.91 1.03 13.95
CA GLN A 15 -4.16 2.34 14.56
C GLN A 15 -3.83 3.52 13.63
N HIS A 16 -3.44 3.25 12.38
CA HIS A 16 -3.20 4.29 11.40
C HIS A 16 -4.51 4.97 11.01
N SER A 17 -4.48 6.30 10.83
CA SER A 17 -5.65 7.12 10.47
C SER A 17 -6.34 6.75 9.16
N TRP A 18 -5.69 5.93 8.33
CA TRP A 18 -6.29 5.35 7.14
C TRP A 18 -7.44 4.40 7.50
N PHE A 19 -7.33 3.72 8.64
CA PHE A 19 -8.22 2.63 9.02
C PHE A 19 -9.28 3.05 10.05
N ASP A 20 -9.27 4.32 10.49
CA ASP A 20 -10.20 4.87 11.49
C ASP A 20 -11.66 4.75 11.06
N ASN A 21 -11.94 4.97 9.77
CA ASN A 21 -13.29 4.92 9.20
C ASN A 21 -13.27 4.16 7.87
N SER A 22 -14.28 3.31 7.64
CA SER A 22 -14.50 2.67 6.35
C SER A 22 -15.15 3.64 5.36
N ASP A 23 -14.64 3.68 4.13
CA ASP A 23 -15.23 4.40 2.99
C ASP A 23 -15.22 3.47 1.78
N GLU A 24 -16.39 3.28 1.17
CA GLU A 24 -16.58 2.43 -0.02
C GLU A 24 -15.81 2.94 -1.25
N ASN A 25 -15.44 4.21 -1.27
CA ASN A 25 -14.62 4.80 -2.33
C ASN A 25 -13.13 4.52 -2.15
N ILE A 26 -12.72 3.93 -1.03
CA ILE A 26 -11.32 3.64 -0.71
C ILE A 26 -11.08 2.14 -0.86
N ILE A 27 -10.23 1.78 -1.82
CA ILE A 27 -9.81 0.42 -2.07
C ILE A 27 -8.38 0.27 -1.56
N TYR A 28 -8.17 -0.62 -0.60
CA TYR A 28 -6.84 -1.02 -0.17
C TYR A 28 -6.33 -2.15 -1.04
N VAL A 29 -5.10 -2.03 -1.53
CA VAL A 29 -4.43 -3.10 -2.27
C VAL A 29 -3.23 -3.60 -1.49
N MET A 30 -3.15 -4.92 -1.35
CA MET A 30 -2.08 -5.66 -0.68
C MET A 30 -1.72 -6.87 -1.52
N ALA A 31 -0.44 -7.18 -1.64
CA ALA A 31 -0.01 -8.33 -2.43
C ALA A 31 1.28 -8.94 -1.88
N GLU A 32 1.33 -10.27 -1.81
CA GLU A 32 2.54 -11.00 -1.46
C GLU A 32 3.47 -11.04 -2.70
N MET A 33 4.72 -10.58 -2.54
CA MET A 33 5.68 -10.39 -3.64
C MET A 33 6.93 -11.24 -3.47
N ARG A 34 7.41 -11.82 -4.57
CA ARG A 34 8.68 -12.61 -4.60
C ARG A 34 9.92 -11.76 -4.36
N GLN A 35 9.89 -10.48 -4.73
CA GLN A 35 11.03 -9.59 -4.50
C GLN A 35 11.40 -9.45 -3.01
N GLU A 36 10.45 -9.63 -2.09
CA GLU A 36 10.72 -9.66 -0.64
C GLU A 36 11.35 -10.99 -0.18
N THR A 37 11.18 -12.07 -0.95
CA THR A 37 11.68 -13.42 -0.61
C THR A 37 13.04 -13.75 -1.23
N ASP A 38 13.41 -13.06 -2.30
CA ASP A 38 14.61 -13.37 -3.09
C ASP A 38 15.87 -12.59 -2.63
N TYR A 39 15.71 -11.57 -1.77
CA TYR A 39 16.80 -10.62 -1.48
C TYR A 39 17.88 -11.15 -0.51
N VAL A 40 17.59 -12.18 0.28
CA VAL A 40 18.58 -12.92 1.10
C VAL A 40 18.01 -14.33 1.29
N LYS A 41 18.82 -15.34 1.64
CA LYS A 41 18.32 -16.62 2.22
C LYS A 41 17.54 -16.31 3.51
N HIS A 42 16.33 -15.79 3.41
CA HIS A 42 15.47 -15.59 4.54
C HIS A 42 15.08 -16.96 5.07
N HIS A 43 15.19 -17.14 6.38
CA HIS A 43 14.61 -18.30 7.04
C HIS A 43 13.14 -18.38 6.66
N ILE A 44 12.71 -19.51 6.09
CA ILE A 44 11.34 -19.73 5.58
C ILE A 44 10.28 -19.30 6.62
N GLN A 45 10.57 -19.50 7.91
CA GLN A 45 9.72 -19.07 9.03
C GLN A 45 9.43 -17.56 9.03
N LYS A 46 10.42 -16.71 8.72
CA LYS A 46 10.24 -15.25 8.67
C LYS A 46 9.28 -14.87 7.54
N VAL A 47 9.47 -15.44 6.35
CA VAL A 47 8.61 -15.18 5.18
C VAL A 47 7.17 -15.64 5.46
N VAL A 48 7.01 -16.84 6.00
CA VAL A 48 5.69 -17.37 6.36
C VAL A 48 5.01 -16.50 7.42
N ALA A 49 5.74 -16.08 8.46
CA ALA A 49 5.21 -15.19 9.49
C ALA A 49 4.78 -13.84 8.90
N PHE A 50 5.57 -13.29 7.98
CA PHE A 50 5.27 -12.02 7.32
C PHE A 50 3.99 -12.10 6.48
N PHE A 51 3.86 -13.11 5.61
CA PHE A 51 2.64 -13.31 4.83
C PHE A 51 1.44 -13.61 5.71
N LEU A 52 1.60 -14.38 6.79
CA LEU A 52 0.52 -14.63 7.74
C LEU A 52 0.03 -13.31 8.38
N SER A 53 0.95 -12.43 8.79
CA SER A 53 0.61 -11.11 9.31
C SER A 53 -0.15 -10.27 8.27
N MET A 54 0.30 -10.24 7.01
CA MET A 54 -0.39 -9.52 5.93
C MET A 54 -1.81 -10.05 5.69
N ARG A 55 -1.99 -11.38 5.66
CA ARG A 55 -3.31 -12.02 5.50
C ARG A 55 -4.24 -11.68 6.66
N ASN A 56 -3.74 -11.80 7.89
CA ASN A 56 -4.51 -11.47 9.09
C ASN A 56 -4.93 -10.01 9.10
N PHE A 57 -4.02 -9.10 8.71
CA PHE A 57 -4.31 -7.68 8.61
C PHE A 57 -5.37 -7.38 7.54
N ALA A 58 -5.26 -7.97 6.36
CA ALA A 58 -6.27 -7.83 5.31
C ALA A 58 -7.66 -8.34 5.76
N ASN A 59 -7.69 -9.46 6.50
CA ASN A 59 -8.93 -10.00 7.05
C ASN A 59 -9.52 -9.10 8.16
N ASP A 60 -8.69 -8.54 9.03
CA ASP A 60 -9.11 -7.58 10.05
C ASP A 60 -9.74 -6.33 9.42
N LEU A 61 -9.09 -5.76 8.39
CA LEU A 61 -9.64 -4.64 7.64
C LEU A 61 -10.98 -4.97 6.98
N LYS A 62 -11.11 -6.14 6.34
CA LYS A 62 -12.39 -6.60 5.76
C LYS A 62 -13.48 -6.76 6.81
N SER A 63 -13.13 -7.28 8.00
CA SER A 63 -14.09 -7.43 9.11
C SER A 63 -14.61 -6.09 9.63
N LYS A 64 -13.85 -5.00 9.40
CA LYS A 64 -14.20 -3.62 9.72
C LYS A 64 -14.83 -2.88 8.51
N ASN A 65 -15.32 -3.61 7.51
CA ASN A 65 -15.98 -3.08 6.29
C ASN A 65 -15.08 -2.25 5.37
N HIS A 66 -13.76 -2.37 5.47
CA HIS A 66 -12.86 -1.79 4.46
C HIS A 66 -12.85 -2.65 3.18
N VAL A 67 -12.77 -2.02 2.01
CA VAL A 67 -12.64 -2.72 0.73
C VAL A 67 -11.18 -3.08 0.51
N VAL A 68 -10.85 -4.37 0.50
CA VAL A 68 -9.45 -4.83 0.40
C VAL A 68 -9.28 -5.87 -0.72
N ASP A 69 -8.48 -5.52 -1.71
CA ASP A 69 -8.00 -6.40 -2.76
C ASP A 69 -6.65 -7.00 -2.35
N TYR A 70 -6.69 -8.27 -1.93
CA TYR A 70 -5.54 -9.01 -1.43
C TYR A 70 -5.08 -10.08 -2.44
N TYR A 71 -3.80 -10.08 -2.80
CA TYR A 71 -3.23 -10.99 -3.80
C TYR A 71 -2.17 -11.92 -3.17
N PRO A 72 -2.50 -13.20 -2.90
CA PRO A 72 -1.53 -14.19 -2.43
C PRO A 72 -0.41 -14.45 -3.45
N ILE A 73 0.74 -14.96 -2.99
CA ILE A 73 1.96 -15.13 -3.80
C ILE A 73 1.80 -16.17 -4.93
N TYR A 74 0.92 -17.16 -4.73
CA TYR A 74 0.62 -18.21 -5.70
C TYR A 74 -0.64 -17.93 -6.52
N ASN A 75 -1.29 -16.78 -6.33
CA ASN A 75 -2.46 -16.41 -7.12
C ASN A 75 -2.02 -16.08 -8.56
N LYS A 76 -2.69 -16.67 -9.56
CA LYS A 76 -2.44 -16.41 -10.98
C LYS A 76 -2.74 -14.96 -11.39
N GLU A 77 -3.64 -14.31 -10.67
CA GLU A 77 -3.99 -12.90 -10.88
C GLU A 77 -2.98 -11.94 -10.23
N ASN A 78 -2.05 -12.45 -9.42
CA ASN A 78 -0.99 -11.63 -8.84
C ASN A 78 0.15 -11.48 -9.87
N PRO A 79 0.36 -10.28 -10.46
CA PRO A 79 1.31 -10.09 -11.54
C PRO A 79 2.78 -10.15 -11.10
N GLN A 80 3.05 -10.20 -9.78
CA GLN A 80 4.40 -10.17 -9.21
C GLN A 80 5.23 -8.95 -9.66
N ASP A 81 4.54 -7.86 -10.01
CA ASP A 81 5.09 -6.59 -10.47
C ASP A 81 4.19 -5.47 -9.95
N LEU A 82 4.78 -4.52 -9.24
CA LEU A 82 4.04 -3.48 -8.53
C LEU A 82 3.31 -2.52 -9.48
N LEU A 83 3.94 -2.14 -10.61
CA LEU A 83 3.32 -1.24 -11.58
C LEU A 83 2.12 -1.93 -12.25
N LYS A 84 2.27 -3.19 -12.64
CA LYS A 84 1.17 -3.98 -13.22
C LYS A 84 0.04 -4.18 -12.22
N LEU A 85 0.36 -4.46 -10.96
CA LEU A 85 -0.64 -4.61 -9.90
C LEU A 85 -1.44 -3.32 -9.72
N ILE A 86 -0.76 -2.18 -9.62
CA ILE A 86 -1.39 -0.87 -9.46
C ILE A 86 -2.28 -0.56 -10.68
N ASN A 87 -1.76 -0.71 -11.89
CA ASN A 87 -2.53 -0.47 -13.12
C ASN A 87 -3.75 -1.39 -13.25
N LEU A 88 -3.63 -2.66 -12.87
CA LEU A 88 -4.73 -3.61 -12.85
C LEU A 88 -5.85 -3.12 -11.94
N ASN A 89 -5.52 -2.69 -10.72
CA ASN A 89 -6.51 -2.21 -9.76
C ASN A 89 -7.10 -0.85 -10.15
N ILE A 90 -6.30 0.03 -10.76
CA ILE A 90 -6.77 1.30 -11.33
C ILE A 90 -7.84 1.04 -12.39
N ALA A 91 -7.57 0.16 -13.35
CA ALA A 91 -8.50 -0.17 -14.41
C ALA A 91 -9.75 -0.90 -13.89
N LYS A 92 -9.56 -1.87 -12.99
CA LYS A 92 -10.64 -2.68 -12.39
C LYS A 92 -11.66 -1.83 -11.64
N HIS A 93 -11.19 -0.85 -10.86
CA HIS A 93 -12.06 -0.07 -9.96
C HIS A 93 -12.37 1.34 -10.46
N GLN A 94 -11.79 1.77 -11.58
CA GLN A 94 -11.89 3.13 -12.13
C GLN A 94 -11.37 4.17 -11.13
N ILE A 95 -10.13 3.97 -10.68
CA ILE A 95 -9.50 4.79 -9.65
C ILE A 95 -9.14 6.17 -10.19
N GLU A 96 -9.41 7.18 -9.38
CA GLU A 96 -9.15 8.61 -9.67
C GLU A 96 -8.03 9.20 -8.81
N LYS A 97 -7.56 8.46 -7.79
CA LYS A 97 -6.46 8.87 -6.91
C LYS A 97 -5.67 7.67 -6.44
N PHE A 98 -4.34 7.79 -6.47
CA PHE A 98 -3.44 6.79 -5.89
C PHE A 98 -2.72 7.39 -4.68
N GLU A 99 -2.73 6.64 -3.57
CA GLU A 99 -2.09 6.98 -2.30
C GLU A 99 -1.23 5.79 -1.83
N TYR A 100 -0.10 6.08 -1.22
CA TYR A 100 0.78 5.11 -0.58
C TYR A 100 1.45 5.76 0.63
N LEU A 101 1.82 4.95 1.63
CA LEU A 101 2.68 5.39 2.72
C LEU A 101 4.14 5.27 2.29
N LEU A 102 4.99 6.17 2.76
CA LEU A 102 6.42 6.15 2.45
C LEU A 102 7.02 4.78 2.83
N PRO A 103 7.69 4.08 1.90
CA PRO A 103 8.31 2.79 2.21
C PRO A 103 9.63 2.97 2.96
N ASP A 104 10.02 1.95 3.71
CA ASP A 104 11.29 1.93 4.46
C ASP A 104 12.51 1.65 3.56
N GLU A 105 12.31 1.18 2.32
CA GLU A 105 13.37 0.89 1.34
C GLU A 105 13.48 2.00 0.28
N TYR A 106 14.66 2.62 0.15
CA TYR A 106 14.93 3.67 -0.84
C TYR A 106 14.64 3.23 -2.29
N ARG A 107 15.00 2.00 -2.65
CA ARG A 107 14.72 1.45 -3.99
C ARG A 107 13.22 1.41 -4.30
N LEU A 108 12.41 1.04 -3.31
CA LEU A 108 10.96 0.98 -3.43
C LEU A 108 10.34 2.38 -3.49
N ASP A 109 10.88 3.33 -2.72
CA ASP A 109 10.50 4.75 -2.79
C ASP A 109 10.72 5.31 -4.21
N GLU A 110 11.91 5.10 -4.78
CA GLU A 110 12.20 5.52 -6.16
C GLU A 110 11.29 4.83 -7.19
N GLN A 111 10.99 3.54 -7.00
CA GLN A 111 10.05 2.82 -7.85
C GLN A 111 8.64 3.43 -7.77
N LEU A 112 8.12 3.71 -6.57
CA LEU A 112 6.80 4.29 -6.36
C LEU A 112 6.70 5.74 -6.86
N LYS A 113 7.76 6.54 -6.72
CA LYS A 113 7.86 7.86 -7.34
C LYS A 113 7.78 7.78 -8.86
N ASN A 114 8.50 6.85 -9.48
CA ASN A 114 8.47 6.66 -10.93
C ASN A 114 7.10 6.16 -11.41
N ILE A 115 6.49 5.22 -10.69
CA ILE A 115 5.11 4.78 -10.97
C ILE A 115 4.16 5.98 -10.88
N SER A 116 4.24 6.77 -9.81
CA SER A 116 3.38 7.93 -9.61
C SER A 116 3.51 8.96 -10.72
N LYS A 117 4.73 9.22 -11.21
CA LYS A 117 4.97 10.10 -12.37
C LYS A 117 4.28 9.58 -13.63
N ASN A 118 4.38 8.29 -13.91
CA ASN A 118 3.74 7.68 -15.08
C ASN A 118 2.20 7.62 -14.95
N LEU A 119 1.67 7.64 -13.73
CA LEU A 119 0.23 7.68 -13.48
C LEU A 119 -0.39 9.07 -13.67
N ILE A 120 0.41 10.15 -13.59
CA ILE A 120 -0.08 11.54 -13.75
C ILE A 120 -0.65 11.77 -15.16
N ASP A 121 -0.24 10.99 -16.16
CA ASP A 121 -0.83 11.05 -17.50
C ASP A 121 -2.27 10.48 -17.56
N PHE A 122 -2.72 9.77 -16.52
CA PHE A 122 -4.04 9.13 -16.43
C PHE A 122 -4.90 9.60 -15.25
N ILE A 123 -4.31 10.11 -14.16
CA ILE A 123 -4.98 10.33 -12.87
C ILE A 123 -4.74 11.75 -12.34
N LYS A 124 -5.80 12.45 -11.91
CA LYS A 124 -5.74 13.89 -11.63
C LYS A 124 -4.95 14.32 -10.39
N PHE A 125 -4.65 13.48 -9.41
CA PHE A 125 -3.82 13.88 -8.26
C PHE A 125 -3.18 12.64 -7.59
N ALA A 126 -1.85 12.59 -7.49
CA ALA A 126 -1.16 11.70 -6.56
C ALA A 126 -0.82 12.51 -5.30
N LEU A 127 -1.36 12.12 -4.13
CA LEU A 127 -1.04 12.79 -2.87
C LEU A 127 -0.12 11.89 -2.06
N PHE A 128 1.12 12.32 -1.88
CA PHE A 128 2.06 11.74 -0.95
C PHE A 128 1.65 12.15 0.47
N ILE A 129 1.14 11.21 1.28
CA ILE A 129 0.84 11.47 2.69
C ILE A 129 2.14 11.24 3.47
N LEU A 130 2.91 12.32 3.63
CA LEU A 130 4.01 12.35 4.58
C LEU A 130 3.40 12.26 5.99
N PHE A 131 3.75 11.21 6.73
CA PHE A 131 3.47 11.12 8.16
C PHE A 131 4.01 12.36 8.86
N ARG A 132 3.12 13.26 9.30
CA ARG A 132 3.47 14.33 10.24
C ARG A 132 2.47 14.27 11.39
N THR A 133 2.82 13.50 12.42
CA THR A 133 2.19 13.60 13.73
C THR A 133 3.23 14.05 14.74
N LEU A 134 2.79 14.97 15.61
CA LEU A 134 3.51 15.80 16.60
C LEU A 134 3.98 17.15 16.01
N SER A 135 3.63 18.34 16.53
CA SER A 135 2.92 18.74 17.75
C SER A 135 2.77 20.27 17.70
N ASN A 136 1.74 20.81 18.36
CA ASN A 136 1.64 22.24 18.68
C ASN A 136 2.91 22.75 19.39
N LEU A 137 3.19 24.05 19.22
CA LEU A 137 4.21 24.89 19.88
C LEU A 137 5.69 24.74 19.44
N CYS A 138 6.17 25.67 18.60
CA CYS A 138 7.36 26.51 18.86
C CYS A 138 7.45 27.56 17.74
N VAL A 139 7.02 28.80 17.96
CA VAL A 139 7.85 29.98 18.32
C VAL A 139 8.67 30.51 17.12
N LEU A 140 8.18 31.63 16.60
CA LEU A 140 8.89 32.89 16.25
C LEU A 140 10.35 32.85 15.77
N CYS A 141 10.55 33.63 14.69
CA CYS A 141 11.74 34.44 14.35
C CYS A 141 12.96 33.73 13.76
N GLY A 142 13.43 34.26 12.62
CA GLY A 142 14.74 34.03 12.04
C GLY A 142 14.73 34.03 10.53
#